data_AF-A0A2I0TNA4-F1
#
_entry.id   AF-A0A2I0TNA4-F1
#
_cell.length_a   1.000
_cell.length_b   1.000
_cell.length_c   1.000
_cell.angle_alpha   90.00
_cell.angle_beta   90.00
_cell.angle_gamma   90.00
#
_symmetry.space_group_name_H-M   'P 1'
#
loop_
_entity.id
_entity.type
_entity.pdbx_description
1 polymer ?
#
loop_
_entity_poly.entity_id
_entity_poly.type
_entity_poly.pdbx_seq_one_letter_code
_entity_poly.pdbx_strand_id
1 'polypeptide(L)'
;MGYRGRINAAIQVSPFVIYDMNSLMMGEDQIKCKHVSPLQEENKEVAIRIFQRCQFRSVEAVQEITEFAKNIPGFVNLDLNDQVTLLKYGVHEIIYTLLASLMNKDGVLISDGQGFMTREFLKSLRKPFCDFMEPKFEFAVKFNALELDDSDLAIFIAVIILSGGKCSLISYIFYNRIDTFNSCPNRKVLSAMGWE
;
A
#
# COMPACT_ATOMS: atom_id res chain seq x y z
N MET A 1 -3.13 -13.19 -9.21
CA MET A 1 -4.18 -12.23 -8.87
C MET A 1 -3.49 -10.96 -8.43
N GLY A 2 -3.58 -9.89 -9.22
CA GLY A 2 -2.99 -8.59 -8.89
C GLY A 2 -3.48 -8.00 -7.57
N TYR A 3 -3.01 -6.83 -7.15
CA TYR A 3 -3.40 -6.23 -5.86
C TYR A 3 -4.93 -6.05 -5.75
N ARG A 4 -5.56 -5.55 -6.83
CA ARG A 4 -7.04 -5.55 -6.95
C ARG A 4 -7.62 -6.94 -7.16
N GLY A 5 -6.92 -7.82 -7.87
CA GLY A 5 -7.30 -9.23 -8.03
C GLY A 5 -7.37 -10.02 -6.72
N ARG A 6 -6.51 -9.72 -5.73
CA ARG A 6 -6.51 -10.31 -4.38
C ARG A 6 -7.59 -9.74 -3.50
N ILE A 7 -7.89 -8.45 -3.62
CA ILE A 7 -9.09 -7.86 -3.03
C ILE A 7 -10.32 -8.56 -3.59
N ASN A 8 -10.41 -8.70 -4.92
CA ASN A 8 -11.51 -9.38 -5.61
C ASN A 8 -11.56 -10.90 -5.32
N ALA A 9 -10.44 -11.55 -5.03
CA ALA A 9 -10.39 -12.94 -4.60
C ALA A 9 -10.75 -13.12 -3.12
N ALA A 10 -10.33 -12.20 -2.26
CA ALA A 10 -10.75 -12.13 -0.86
C ALA A 10 -12.24 -11.80 -0.72
N ILE A 11 -12.83 -11.13 -1.73
CA ILE A 11 -14.27 -10.87 -1.88
C ILE A 11 -15.09 -12.17 -2.15
N GLN A 12 -14.49 -13.37 -2.23
CA GLN A 12 -15.29 -14.60 -2.12
C GLN A 12 -16.14 -14.64 -0.83
N VAL A 13 -15.76 -13.86 0.20
CA VAL A 13 -16.58 -13.55 1.38
C VAL A 13 -16.61 -12.03 1.58
N SER A 14 -17.77 -11.46 1.91
CA SER A 14 -17.89 -10.04 2.25
C SER A 14 -16.98 -9.71 3.45
N PRO A 15 -16.20 -8.60 3.42
CA PRO A 15 -15.36 -8.22 4.55
C PRO A 15 -16.18 -7.95 5.80
N PHE A 16 -15.61 -8.25 6.97
CA PHE A 16 -16.20 -7.86 8.25
C PHE A 16 -16.13 -6.33 8.39
N VAL A 17 -17.29 -5.68 8.58
CA VAL A 17 -17.37 -4.21 8.58
C VAL A 17 -17.17 -3.66 9.99
N ILE A 18 -16.22 -2.74 10.13
CA ILE A 18 -15.90 -2.03 11.37
C ILE A 18 -16.37 -0.58 11.24
N TYR A 19 -17.40 -0.23 12.02
CA TYR A 19 -18.05 1.08 11.98
C TYR A 19 -18.19 1.75 13.36
N ASP A 20 -17.89 1.02 14.43
CA ASP A 20 -17.90 1.50 15.81
C ASP A 20 -16.94 0.66 16.69
N MET A 21 -16.90 0.98 17.99
CA MET A 21 -16.04 0.25 18.94
C MET A 21 -16.48 -1.20 19.15
N ASN A 22 -17.79 -1.49 19.10
CA ASN A 22 -18.31 -2.84 19.31
C ASN A 22 -17.92 -3.78 18.17
N SER A 23 -18.14 -3.34 16.94
CA SER A 23 -17.73 -4.05 15.73
C SER A 23 -16.21 -4.20 15.67
N LEU A 24 -15.42 -3.20 16.08
CA LEU A 24 -13.97 -3.35 16.18
C LEU A 24 -13.57 -4.50 17.11
N MET A 25 -14.14 -4.57 18.32
CA MET A 25 -13.85 -5.65 19.27
C MET A 25 -14.26 -7.02 18.71
N MET A 26 -15.43 -7.12 18.09
CA MET A 26 -15.88 -8.37 17.44
C MET A 26 -14.98 -8.79 16.27
N GLY A 27 -14.47 -7.81 15.53
CA GLY A 27 -13.57 -8.02 14.40
C GLY A 27 -12.18 -8.50 14.81
N GLU A 28 -11.71 -8.21 16.02
CA GLU A 28 -10.41 -8.67 16.51
C GLU A 28 -10.34 -10.18 16.69
N ASP A 29 -11.44 -10.81 17.09
CA ASP A 29 -11.53 -12.26 17.24
C ASP A 29 -11.72 -12.97 15.88
N GLN A 30 -12.37 -12.29 14.92
CA GLN A 30 -12.77 -12.86 13.64
C GLN A 30 -11.73 -12.64 12.52
N ILE A 31 -11.04 -11.50 12.54
CA ILE A 31 -10.02 -11.15 11.56
C ILE A 31 -8.69 -11.70 12.07
N LYS A 32 -8.20 -12.78 11.44
CA LYS A 32 -6.88 -13.35 11.71
C LYS A 32 -5.78 -12.36 11.32
N CYS A 33 -5.49 -11.37 12.17
CA CYS A 33 -4.32 -10.54 12.01
C CYS A 33 -3.07 -11.42 12.17
N LYS A 34 -2.39 -11.74 11.06
CA LYS A 34 -1.17 -12.57 11.04
C LYS A 34 -0.02 -12.01 11.89
N HIS A 35 -0.11 -10.75 12.30
CA HIS A 35 0.85 -10.11 13.18
C HIS A 35 0.18 -9.48 14.40
N VAL A 36 0.02 -10.31 15.44
CA VAL A 36 0.00 -9.86 16.82
C VAL A 36 1.45 -9.82 17.28
N SER A 37 2.04 -8.63 17.45
CA SER A 37 3.35 -8.54 18.10
C SER A 37 3.18 -8.79 19.61
N PRO A 38 4.21 -9.30 20.31
CA PRO A 38 4.16 -9.52 21.76
C PRO A 38 4.03 -8.22 22.59
N LEU A 39 4.01 -7.05 21.94
CA LEU A 39 3.97 -5.72 22.57
C LEU A 39 2.57 -5.09 22.54
N GLN A 40 1.52 -5.87 22.26
CA GLN A 40 0.15 -5.46 22.57
C GLN A 40 -0.01 -5.39 24.10
N GLU A 41 0.42 -4.28 24.69
CA GLU A 41 -0.16 -3.85 25.97
C GLU A 41 -1.66 -3.66 25.72
N GLU A 42 -2.47 -4.58 26.26
CA GLU A 42 -3.94 -4.58 26.17
C GLU A 42 -4.58 -3.25 26.62
N ASN A 43 -3.83 -2.40 27.33
CA ASN A 43 -4.25 -1.08 27.82
C ASN A 43 -4.02 0.09 26.85
N LYS A 44 -3.59 -0.13 25.61
CA LYS A 44 -3.45 0.96 24.63
C LYS A 44 -4.78 1.26 23.95
N GLU A 45 -5.14 2.54 23.97
CA GLU A 45 -6.32 3.07 23.30
C GLU A 45 -6.43 2.62 21.84
N VAL A 46 -7.64 2.30 21.38
CA VAL A 46 -7.94 1.76 20.04
C VAL A 46 -7.24 2.52 18.92
N ALA A 47 -7.23 3.85 18.97
CA ALA A 47 -6.62 4.68 17.94
C ALA A 47 -5.10 4.46 17.83
N ILE A 48 -4.42 4.23 18.97
CA ILE A 48 -3.00 3.88 19.02
C ILE A 48 -2.77 2.50 18.38
N ARG A 49 -3.65 1.53 18.68
CA ARG A 49 -3.55 0.18 18.12
C ARG A 49 -3.72 0.17 16.60
N ILE A 50 -4.69 0.91 16.08
CA ILE A 50 -4.89 1.09 14.63
C ILE A 50 -3.63 1.69 14.00
N PHE A 51 -3.08 2.75 14.59
CA PHE A 51 -1.88 3.39 14.08
C PHE A 51 -0.65 2.47 14.10
N GLN A 52 -0.45 1.70 15.17
CA GLN A 52 0.63 0.71 15.25
C GLN A 52 0.47 -0.37 14.17
N ARG A 53 -0.76 -0.83 13.90
CA ARG A 53 -1.03 -1.76 12.79
C ARG A 53 -0.68 -1.14 11.44
N CYS A 54 -1.04 0.12 11.18
CA CYS A 54 -0.63 0.84 9.97
C CYS A 54 0.90 0.95 9.86
N GLN A 55 1.57 1.33 10.95
CA GLN A 55 3.03 1.44 10.97
C GLN A 55 3.72 0.11 10.65
N PHE A 56 3.24 -0.98 11.25
CA PHE A 56 3.78 -2.31 11.01
C PHE A 56 3.58 -2.74 9.55
N ARG A 57 2.39 -2.54 8.98
CA ARG A 57 2.12 -2.81 7.56
C ARG A 57 3.00 -1.96 6.63
N SER A 58 3.30 -0.72 7.00
CA SER A 58 4.23 0.12 6.23
C SER A 58 5.65 -0.46 6.20
N VAL A 59 6.12 -1.07 7.29
CA VAL A 59 7.44 -1.74 7.33
C VAL A 59 7.48 -2.93 6.38
N GLU A 60 6.42 -3.74 6.34
CA GLU A 60 6.30 -4.85 5.39
C GLU A 60 6.24 -4.34 3.94
N ALA A 61 5.44 -3.30 3.69
CA ALA A 61 5.35 -2.69 2.36
C ALA A 61 6.71 -2.16 1.86
N VAL A 62 7.56 -1.62 2.74
CA VAL A 62 8.93 -1.20 2.37
C VAL A 62 9.73 -2.37 1.81
N GLN A 63 9.61 -3.56 2.40
CA GLN A 63 10.31 -4.76 1.91
C GLN A 63 9.78 -5.17 0.52
N GLU A 64 8.46 -5.20 0.35
CA GLU A 64 7.81 -5.51 -0.92
C GLU A 64 8.21 -4.51 -2.03
N ILE A 65 8.23 -3.22 -1.72
CA ILE A 65 8.64 -2.13 -2.63
C ILE A 65 10.13 -2.24 -2.98
N THR A 66 10.96 -2.60 -2.02
CA THR A 66 12.40 -2.81 -2.26
C THR A 66 12.62 -3.97 -3.22
N GLU A 67 11.87 -5.07 -3.05
CA GLU A 67 11.94 -6.20 -3.96
C GLU A 67 11.39 -5.87 -5.36
N PHE A 68 10.33 -5.06 -5.43
CA PHE A 68 9.86 -4.49 -6.70
C PHE A 68 10.96 -3.71 -7.42
N ALA A 69 11.64 -2.81 -6.70
CA ALA A 69 12.64 -1.93 -7.28
C ALA A 69 13.79 -2.70 -7.92
N LYS A 70 14.23 -3.82 -7.32
CA LYS A 70 15.27 -4.68 -7.90
C LYS A 70 14.90 -5.27 -9.26
N ASN A 71 13.60 -5.42 -9.53
CA ASN A 71 13.10 -5.91 -10.81
C ASN A 71 13.00 -4.82 -11.89
N ILE A 72 13.18 -3.54 -11.52
CA ILE A 72 13.20 -2.43 -12.48
C ILE A 72 14.51 -2.48 -13.29
N PRO A 73 14.44 -2.57 -14.64
CA PRO A 73 15.63 -2.67 -15.47
C PRO A 73 16.65 -1.55 -15.25
N GLY A 74 17.82 -1.90 -14.71
CA GLY A 74 18.92 -0.97 -14.46
C GLY A 74 18.99 -0.42 -13.03
N PHE A 75 17.97 -0.65 -12.18
CA PHE A 75 17.98 -0.19 -10.79
C PHE A 75 19.12 -0.84 -9.98
N VAL A 76 19.29 -2.16 -10.10
CA VAL A 76 20.36 -2.90 -9.40
C VAL A 76 21.77 -2.55 -9.87
N ASN A 77 21.90 -1.86 -11.01
CA ASN A 77 23.17 -1.40 -11.55
C ASN A 77 23.59 -0.03 -11.01
N LEU A 78 22.69 0.67 -10.30
CA LEU A 78 23.02 1.93 -9.61
C LEU A 78 23.89 1.66 -8.39
N ASP A 79 24.63 2.67 -7.94
CA ASP A 79 25.34 2.59 -6.67
C ASP A 79 24.37 2.33 -5.50
N LEU A 80 24.81 1.55 -4.51
CA LEU A 80 23.98 1.18 -3.35
C LEU A 80 23.42 2.42 -2.62
N ASN A 81 24.20 3.50 -2.54
CA ASN A 81 23.76 4.75 -1.92
C ASN A 81 22.60 5.40 -2.68
N ASP A 82 22.63 5.32 -4.01
CA ASP A 82 21.56 5.87 -4.86
C ASP A 82 20.32 4.98 -4.78
N GLN A 83 20.46 3.66 -4.80
CA GLN A 83 19.34 2.73 -4.57
C GLN A 83 18.64 3.01 -3.24
N VAL A 84 19.41 3.19 -2.15
CA VAL A 84 18.88 3.53 -0.82
C VAL A 84 18.22 4.91 -0.82
N THR A 85 18.81 5.89 -1.49
CA THR A 85 18.27 7.26 -1.58
C THR A 85 16.94 7.31 -2.33
N LEU A 86 16.87 6.64 -3.48
CA LEU A 86 15.66 6.52 -4.30
C LEU A 86 14.50 5.92 -3.49
N LEU A 87 14.75 4.79 -2.82
CA LEU A 87 13.76 4.14 -1.97
C LEU A 87 13.37 5.00 -0.77
N LYS A 88 14.35 5.61 -0.08
CA LYS A 88 14.10 6.46 1.10
C LYS A 88 13.13 7.60 0.81
N TYR A 89 13.24 8.23 -0.36
CA TYR A 89 12.38 9.35 -0.74
C TYR A 89 11.07 8.91 -1.42
N GLY A 90 11.06 7.80 -2.19
CA GLY A 90 9.87 7.36 -2.91
C GLY A 90 8.89 6.49 -2.10
N VAL A 91 9.35 5.78 -1.07
CA VAL A 91 8.55 4.70 -0.45
C VAL A 91 7.21 5.15 0.13
N HIS A 92 7.14 6.35 0.72
CA HIS A 92 5.88 6.85 1.30
C HIS A 92 4.86 7.23 0.23
N GLU A 93 5.31 7.81 -0.88
CA GLU A 93 4.43 8.13 -2.03
C GLU A 93 3.84 6.85 -2.63
N ILE A 94 4.65 5.79 -2.71
CA ILE A 94 4.22 4.47 -3.18
C ILE A 94 3.22 3.84 -2.19
N ILE A 95 3.49 3.91 -0.88
CA ILE A 95 2.56 3.41 0.14
C ILE A 95 1.20 4.10 0.01
N TYR A 96 1.15 5.42 -0.21
CA TYR A 96 -0.13 6.13 -0.39
C TYR A 96 -0.82 5.78 -1.71
N THR A 97 -0.06 5.55 -2.77
CA THR A 97 -0.58 5.04 -4.05
C THR A 97 -1.24 3.68 -3.89
N LEU A 98 -0.57 2.74 -3.21
CA LEU A 98 -1.10 1.40 -2.94
C LEU A 98 -2.28 1.45 -1.98
N LEU A 99 -2.24 2.33 -0.97
CA LEU A 99 -3.34 2.54 -0.04
C LEU A 99 -4.60 3.05 -0.73
N ALA A 100 -4.48 3.90 -1.76
CA ALA A 100 -5.62 4.37 -2.54
C ALA A 100 -6.39 3.21 -3.18
N SER A 101 -5.69 2.17 -3.66
CA SER A 101 -6.31 0.95 -4.21
C SER A 101 -7.10 0.14 -3.19
N LEU A 102 -6.89 0.35 -1.88
CA LEU A 102 -7.62 -0.27 -0.78
C LEU A 102 -8.78 0.59 -0.28
N MET A 103 -8.93 1.82 -0.79
CA MET A 103 -9.88 2.81 -0.31
C MET A 103 -10.99 3.05 -1.31
N ASN A 104 -12.20 3.28 -0.80
CA ASN A 104 -13.27 3.93 -1.53
C ASN A 104 -13.73 5.17 -0.74
N LYS A 105 -14.81 5.82 -1.20
CA LYS A 105 -15.36 7.01 -0.55
C LYS A 105 -15.86 6.74 0.90
N ASP A 106 -16.20 5.49 1.20
CA ASP A 106 -16.89 5.06 2.42
C ASP A 106 -15.95 4.42 3.45
N GLY A 107 -14.73 4.01 3.06
CA GLY A 107 -13.80 3.33 3.97
C GLY A 107 -12.63 2.64 3.28
N VAL A 108 -11.88 1.87 4.07
CA VAL A 108 -10.62 1.22 3.68
C VAL A 108 -10.63 -0.26 4.02
N LEU A 109 -10.11 -1.09 3.12
CA LEU A 109 -9.88 -2.51 3.37
C LEU A 109 -8.65 -2.72 4.26
N ILE A 110 -8.75 -3.66 5.18
CA ILE A 110 -7.70 -4.04 6.12
C ILE A 110 -7.51 -5.56 6.13
N SER A 111 -6.38 -6.01 6.68
CA SER A 111 -6.06 -7.44 6.90
C SER A 111 -6.29 -8.28 5.65
N ASP A 112 -5.61 -7.93 4.55
CA ASP A 112 -5.70 -8.62 3.25
C ASP A 112 -7.15 -8.72 2.71
N GLY A 113 -7.98 -7.70 2.98
CA GLY A 113 -9.37 -7.64 2.51
C GLY A 113 -10.38 -8.35 3.39
N GLN A 114 -9.97 -8.91 4.54
CA GLN A 114 -10.89 -9.58 5.47
C GLN A 114 -11.75 -8.60 6.28
N GLY A 115 -11.32 -7.35 6.42
CA GLY A 115 -12.06 -6.32 7.13
C GLY A 115 -12.24 -5.06 6.29
N PHE A 116 -13.32 -4.33 6.53
CA PHE A 116 -13.58 -3.02 5.95
C PHE A 116 -13.84 -2.02 7.06
N MET A 117 -12.94 -1.05 7.23
CA MET A 117 -13.06 -0.01 8.24
C MET A 117 -13.66 1.25 7.62
N THR A 118 -14.79 1.70 8.16
CA THR A 118 -15.49 2.86 7.60
C THR A 118 -14.73 4.16 7.84
N ARG A 119 -14.84 5.07 6.87
CA ARG A 119 -14.26 6.42 6.95
C ARG A 119 -14.85 7.22 8.12
N GLU A 120 -16.15 7.09 8.34
CA GLU A 120 -16.83 7.77 9.46
C GLU A 120 -16.35 7.26 10.83
N PHE A 121 -16.10 5.95 10.97
CA PHE A 121 -15.48 5.42 12.18
C PHE A 121 -14.07 5.98 12.39
N LEU A 122 -13.24 6.00 11.32
CA LEU A 122 -11.90 6.58 11.38
C LEU A 122 -11.90 8.07 11.75
N LYS A 123 -12.90 8.83 11.27
CA LYS A 123 -13.13 10.24 11.66
C LYS A 123 -13.57 10.40 13.12
N SER A 124 -14.29 9.42 13.66
CA SER A 124 -14.75 9.44 15.06
C SER A 124 -13.63 9.22 16.07
N LEU A 125 -12.48 8.69 15.64
CA LEU A 125 -11.31 8.50 16.51
C LEU A 125 -10.78 9.85 16.98
N ARG A 126 -10.26 9.91 18.21
CA ARG A 126 -9.71 11.16 18.74
C ARG A 126 -8.53 11.68 17.92
N LYS A 127 -8.22 12.96 18.09
CA LYS A 127 -7.00 13.55 17.52
C LYS A 127 -5.72 12.86 18.06
N PRO A 128 -4.68 12.74 17.22
CA PRO A 128 -4.55 13.23 15.85
C PRO A 128 -5.06 12.25 14.77
N PHE A 129 -5.74 11.16 15.14
CA PHE A 129 -6.00 10.04 14.23
C PHE A 129 -7.09 10.33 13.19
N CYS A 130 -8.14 11.05 13.56
CA CYS A 130 -9.16 11.54 12.61
C CYS A 130 -8.54 12.37 11.48
N ASP A 131 -7.63 13.29 11.83
CA ASP A 131 -7.00 14.23 10.90
C ASP A 131 -5.93 13.54 10.06
N PHE A 132 -5.37 12.43 10.54
CA PHE A 132 -4.33 11.70 9.82
C PHE A 132 -4.90 10.99 8.58
N MET A 133 -6.06 10.33 8.67
CA MET A 133 -6.58 9.50 7.58
C MET A 133 -7.34 10.29 6.51
N GLU A 134 -7.98 11.40 6.88
CA GLU A 134 -8.86 12.14 5.96
C GLU A 134 -8.16 12.61 4.66
N PRO A 135 -6.94 13.17 4.69
CA PRO A 135 -6.23 13.56 3.47
C PRO A 135 -5.93 12.37 2.54
N LYS A 136 -5.78 11.15 3.08
CA LYS A 136 -5.53 9.95 2.29
C LYS A 136 -6.79 9.49 1.57
N PHE A 137 -7.95 9.61 2.21
CA PHE A 137 -9.23 9.37 1.54
C PHE A 137 -9.48 10.38 0.42
N GLU A 138 -9.21 11.67 0.64
CA GLU A 138 -9.37 12.70 -0.39
C GLU A 138 -8.45 12.46 -1.59
N PHE A 139 -7.20 12.06 -1.34
CA PHE A 139 -6.28 11.61 -2.38
C PHE A 139 -6.82 10.38 -3.11
N ALA A 140 -7.21 9.34 -2.37
CA ALA A 140 -7.67 8.08 -2.94
C ALA A 140 -8.90 8.23 -3.84
N VAL A 141 -9.87 9.05 -3.45
CA VAL A 141 -11.07 9.31 -4.27
C VAL A 141 -10.67 9.94 -5.62
N LYS A 142 -9.77 10.93 -5.61
CA LYS A 142 -9.30 11.58 -6.84
C LYS A 142 -8.41 10.67 -7.67
N PHE A 143 -7.53 9.91 -7.03
CA PHE A 143 -6.61 9.00 -7.69
C PHE A 143 -7.34 7.81 -8.32
N ASN A 144 -8.31 7.21 -7.62
CA ASN A 144 -9.11 6.10 -8.14
C ASN A 144 -10.02 6.51 -9.29
N ALA A 145 -10.39 7.79 -9.42
CA ALA A 145 -11.12 8.32 -10.57
C ALA A 145 -10.30 8.32 -11.88
N LEU A 146 -8.98 8.07 -11.80
CA LEU A 146 -8.14 7.83 -12.98
C LEU A 146 -8.32 6.41 -13.54
N GLU A 147 -9.00 5.52 -12.81
CA GLU A 147 -9.32 4.15 -13.22
C GLU A 147 -8.10 3.30 -13.63
N LEU A 148 -6.93 3.61 -13.09
CA LEU A 148 -5.68 2.89 -13.35
C LEU A 148 -5.83 1.41 -13.00
N ASP A 149 -5.35 0.55 -13.88
CA ASP A 149 -5.28 -0.88 -13.63
C ASP A 149 -3.96 -1.28 -12.94
N ASP A 150 -3.78 -2.57 -12.64
CA ASP A 150 -2.57 -3.06 -11.95
C ASP A 150 -1.30 -2.84 -12.79
N SER A 151 -1.41 -2.78 -14.12
CA SER A 151 -0.27 -2.54 -15.03
C SER A 151 0.12 -1.06 -15.04
N ASP A 152 -0.85 -0.15 -15.11
CA ASP A 152 -0.63 1.29 -15.00
C ASP A 152 0.02 1.65 -13.66
N LEU A 153 -0.49 1.05 -12.57
CA LEU A 153 0.06 1.26 -11.23
C LEU A 153 1.50 0.77 -11.11
N ALA A 154 1.83 -0.38 -11.70
CA ALA A 154 3.21 -0.88 -11.68
C ALA A 154 4.18 0.09 -12.36
N ILE A 155 3.79 0.66 -13.50
CA ILE A 155 4.59 1.68 -14.19
C ILE A 155 4.70 2.93 -13.32
N PHE A 156 3.58 3.43 -12.81
CA PHE A 156 3.55 4.63 -11.95
C PHE A 156 4.43 4.49 -10.70
N ILE A 157 4.42 3.32 -10.04
CA ILE A 157 5.29 3.04 -8.90
C ILE A 157 6.77 3.03 -9.32
N ALA A 158 7.11 2.45 -10.47
CA ALA A 158 8.48 2.48 -10.98
C ALA A 158 8.95 3.92 -11.26
N VAL A 159 8.06 4.78 -11.78
CA VAL A 159 8.33 6.21 -11.97
C VAL A 159 8.67 6.89 -10.65
N ILE A 160 7.87 6.66 -9.61
CA ILE A 160 8.10 7.24 -8.29
C ILE A 160 9.46 6.82 -7.73
N ILE A 161 9.79 5.51 -7.79
CA ILE A 161 11.08 4.99 -7.32
C ILE A 161 12.24 5.70 -8.01
N LEU A 162 12.21 5.79 -9.34
CA LEU A 162 13.29 6.39 -10.12
C LEU A 162 13.35 7.92 -10.00
N SER A 163 12.33 8.54 -9.39
CA SER A 163 12.26 9.99 -9.13
C SER A 163 12.68 10.36 -7.71
N GLY A 164 12.91 9.38 -6.83
CA GLY A 164 13.24 9.54 -5.42
C GLY A 164 14.55 10.31 -5.18
N GLY A 165 14.47 11.64 -5.13
CA GLY A 165 15.62 12.49 -4.86
C GLY A 165 16.32 12.98 -6.12
N LYS A 166 15.75 14.02 -6.75
CA LYS A 166 16.36 14.95 -7.74
C LYS A 166 17.50 14.36 -8.58
N CYS A 167 17.35 13.15 -9.11
CA CYS A 167 18.39 12.50 -9.87
C CYS A 167 18.11 12.74 -11.36
N SER A 168 19.08 13.31 -12.08
CA SER A 168 19.03 13.55 -13.53
C SER A 168 18.88 12.27 -14.37
N LEU A 169 18.85 11.09 -13.73
CA LEU A 169 18.64 9.77 -14.30
C LEU A 169 17.25 9.53 -14.92
N ILE A 170 16.25 10.35 -14.55
CA ILE A 170 14.90 10.25 -15.11
C ILE A 170 14.95 10.30 -16.64
N SER A 171 15.79 11.15 -17.22
CA SER A 171 15.84 11.31 -18.69
C SER A 171 16.49 10.12 -19.42
N TYR A 172 17.43 9.39 -18.81
CA TYR A 172 18.14 8.32 -19.53
C TYR A 172 17.39 6.99 -19.51
N ILE A 173 16.72 6.67 -18.39
CA ILE A 173 15.96 5.41 -18.24
C ILE A 173 14.59 5.50 -18.90
N PHE A 174 13.89 6.64 -18.80
CA PHE A 174 12.58 6.80 -19.45
C PHE A 174 12.66 6.79 -20.98
N TYR A 175 13.64 7.50 -21.57
CA TYR A 175 13.68 7.67 -23.02
C TYR A 175 14.09 6.40 -23.77
N ASN A 176 14.78 5.46 -23.13
CA ASN A 176 15.35 4.29 -23.78
C ASN A 176 14.69 2.94 -23.42
N ARG A 177 13.78 2.88 -22.43
CA ARG A 177 13.34 1.58 -21.87
C ARG A 177 11.85 1.40 -21.55
N ILE A 178 10.97 2.35 -21.89
CA ILE A 178 9.52 2.14 -21.75
C ILE A 178 9.06 0.90 -22.55
N ASP A 179 9.59 0.70 -23.75
CA ASP A 179 9.28 -0.48 -24.58
C ASP A 179 9.76 -1.79 -23.95
N THR A 180 10.83 -1.75 -23.14
CA THR A 180 11.35 -2.91 -22.41
C THR A 180 10.48 -3.25 -21.20
N PHE A 181 9.85 -2.26 -20.57
CA PHE A 181 8.91 -2.48 -19.47
C PHE A 181 7.59 -3.07 -19.99
N ASN A 182 7.08 -2.54 -21.11
CA ASN A 182 5.90 -3.08 -21.81
C ASN A 182 6.15 -4.44 -22.48
N SER A 183 7.39 -4.73 -22.91
CA SER A 183 7.76 -6.03 -23.50
C SER A 183 8.27 -7.06 -22.50
N CYS A 184 8.32 -6.74 -21.20
CA CYS A 184 8.83 -7.65 -20.20
C CYS A 184 7.84 -8.82 -20.03
N PRO A 185 8.17 -10.07 -20.43
CA PRO A 185 7.21 -11.19 -20.44
C PRO A 185 6.84 -11.68 -19.03
N ASN A 186 7.40 -11.06 -17.99
CA ASN A 186 7.34 -11.56 -16.63
C ASN A 186 6.12 -11.02 -15.88
N ARG A 187 5.01 -11.72 -16.07
CA ARG A 187 3.96 -11.94 -15.04
C ARG A 187 4.53 -12.40 -13.67
N LYS A 188 5.82 -12.76 -13.60
CA LYS A 188 6.51 -13.23 -12.39
C LYS A 188 6.91 -12.14 -11.37
N VAL A 189 6.97 -10.86 -11.79
CA VAL A 189 7.20 -9.76 -10.82
C VAL A 189 5.97 -9.60 -9.91
N LEU A 190 4.80 -9.86 -10.46
CA LEU A 190 3.54 -9.94 -9.75
C LEU A 190 3.56 -11.17 -8.81
N SER A 191 3.97 -12.35 -9.29
CA SER A 191 4.00 -13.59 -8.47
C SER A 191 4.97 -13.54 -7.27
N ALA A 192 6.06 -12.76 -7.32
CA ALA A 192 6.99 -12.59 -6.19
C ALA A 192 6.40 -11.76 -5.03
N MET A 193 5.43 -10.90 -5.32
CA MET A 193 4.57 -10.24 -4.34
C MET A 193 3.34 -11.12 -3.97
N GLY A 194 3.31 -12.34 -4.53
CA GLY A 194 2.24 -13.34 -4.48
C GLY A 194 1.00 -13.02 -5.32
N TRP A 195 1.14 -12.19 -6.34
CA TRP A 195 0.04 -11.80 -7.24
C TRP A 195 -0.22 -12.86 -8.34
N GLU A 196 -0.32 -14.13 -7.96
CA GLU A 196 -0.93 -15.24 -8.74
C GLU A 196 -2.31 -15.63 -8.19
#